data_AF-A0A7V9TYQ7-F1
#
_entry.id   AF-A0A7V9TYQ7-F1
#
_cell.length_a   1.000
_cell.length_b   1.000
_cell.length_c   1.000
_cell.angle_alpha   90.00
_cell.angle_beta   90.00
_cell.angle_gamma   90.00
#
_symmetry.space_group_name_H-M   'P 1'
#
loop_
_entity.id
_entity.type
_entity.pdbx_description
1 polymer ?
#
loop_
_entity_poly.entity_id
_entity_poly.type
_entity_poly.pdbx_seq_one_letter_code
_entity_poly.pdbx_strand_id
1 'polypeptide(L)' 'MDQITKRVLHSFTRWNKDKLDLHELFEAGGNDPEQRTAVFDAVERLVQDGLLNEEGNDFYSLTEKGTKAATSNE' A
#
# COMPACT_ATOMS: atom_id res chain seq x y z
N MET A 1 -6.49 -11.01 5.15
CA MET A 1 -5.73 -9.80 4.74
C MET A 1 -4.27 -10.10 5.00
N ASP A 2 -3.48 -10.14 3.93
CA ASP A 2 -2.06 -10.52 3.99
C ASP A 2 -1.25 -9.58 4.87
N GLN A 3 -0.19 -10.10 5.50
CA GLN A 3 0.69 -9.30 6.36
C GLN A 3 1.33 -8.15 5.58
N ILE A 4 1.64 -8.38 4.30
CA ILE A 4 2.19 -7.36 3.40
C ILE A 4 1.16 -6.27 3.09
N THR A 5 -0.09 -6.63 2.78
CA THR A 5 -1.17 -5.66 2.54
C THR A 5 -1.39 -4.74 3.75
N LYS A 6 -1.36 -5.30 4.96
CA LYS A 6 -1.44 -4.52 6.20
C LYS A 6 -0.24 -3.60 6.35
N ARG A 7 0.96 -4.09 6.05
CA ARG A 7 2.21 -3.31 6.15
C ARG A 7 2.21 -2.15 5.14
N VAL A 8 1.77 -2.40 3.91
CA VAL A 8 1.59 -1.40 2.84
C VAL A 8 0.61 -0.31 3.30
N LEU A 9 -0.61 -0.67 3.74
CA LEU A 9 -1.60 0.29 4.23
C LEU A 9 -1.08 1.10 5.43
N HIS A 10 -0.39 0.44 6.36
CA HIS A 10 0.19 1.10 7.53
C HIS A 10 1.34 2.05 7.16
N SER A 11 2.08 1.81 6.08
CA SER A 11 3.12 2.73 5.61
C SER A 11 2.56 4.10 5.24
N PHE A 12 1.42 4.14 4.53
CA PHE A 12 0.74 5.40 4.21
C PHE A 12 0.35 6.16 5.49
N THR A 13 -0.23 5.47 6.48
CA THR A 13 -0.61 6.09 7.75
C THR A 13 0.60 6.54 8.56
N ARG A 14 1.66 5.71 8.63
CA ARG A 14 2.90 5.99 9.35
C ARG A 14 3.60 7.22 8.81
N TRP A 15 3.57 7.42 7.50
CA TRP A 15 4.22 8.56 6.85
C TRP A 15 3.30 9.77 6.77
N ASN A 16 2.04 9.63 7.20
CA ASN A 16 1.01 10.66 7.12
C ASN A 16 0.90 11.25 5.70
N LYS A 17 1.10 10.38 4.70
CA LYS A 17 1.03 10.72 3.28
C LYS A 17 -0.15 9.97 2.67
N ASP A 18 -1.06 10.71 2.05
CA ASP A 18 -2.11 10.12 1.22
C ASP A 18 -1.57 9.53 -0.07
N LYS A 19 -0.33 9.84 -0.46
CA LYS A 19 0.30 9.40 -1.70
C LYS A 19 1.70 8.87 -1.43
N LEU A 20 1.97 7.67 -1.89
CA LEU A 20 3.30 7.04 -1.86
C LEU A 20 3.63 6.51 -3.25
N ASP A 21 4.91 6.55 -3.59
CA ASP A 21 5.39 5.82 -4.74
C ASP A 21 5.65 4.33 -4.43
N LEU A 22 5.66 3.53 -5.47
CA LEU A 22 5.86 2.09 -5.36
C LEU A 22 7.24 1.73 -4.81
N HIS A 23 8.26 2.56 -5.06
CA HIS A 23 9.60 2.35 -4.51
C HIS A 23 9.59 2.53 -2.99
N GLU A 24 8.95 3.57 -2.48
CA GLU A 24 8.73 3.82 -1.06
C GLU A 24 7.99 2.64 -0.40
N LEU A 25 6.98 2.08 -1.08
CA LEU A 25 6.24 0.90 -0.61
C LEU A 25 7.11 -0.36 -0.57
N PHE A 26 7.99 -0.55 -1.55
CA PHE A 26 8.94 -1.66 -1.55
C PHE A 26 9.95 -1.54 -0.41
N GLU A 27 10.48 -0.35 -0.16
CA GLU A 27 11.38 -0.12 0.98
C GLU A 27 10.70 -0.41 2.32
N ALA A 28 9.43 -0.04 2.46
CA ALA A 28 8.66 -0.30 3.68
C ALA A 28 8.19 -1.76 3.81
N GLY A 29 7.97 -2.45 2.69
CA GLY A 29 7.51 -3.84 2.64
C GLY A 29 8.62 -4.85 2.88
N GLY A 30 9.84 -4.55 2.42
CA GLY A 30 11.04 -5.37 2.63
C GLY A 30 11.95 -5.39 1.40
N ASN A 31 13.26 -5.57 1.62
CA ASN A 31 14.26 -5.41 0.56
C ASN A 31 14.51 -6.67 -0.28
N ASP A 32 13.84 -7.78 0.03
CA ASP A 32 13.98 -9.04 -0.71
C ASP A 32 13.14 -9.04 -2.01
N PRO A 33 13.59 -9.72 -3.08
CA PRO A 33 12.85 -9.81 -4.34
C PRO A 33 11.48 -10.47 -4.19
N GLU A 34 11.34 -11.44 -3.29
CA GLU A 34 10.05 -12.07 -2.96
C GLU A 34 9.10 -11.08 -2.26
N GLN A 35 9.64 -10.24 -1.36
CA GLN A 35 8.86 -9.22 -0.66
C GLN A 35 8.39 -8.11 -1.60
N ARG A 36 9.23 -7.69 -2.55
CA ARG A 36 8.84 -6.74 -3.61
C ARG A 36 7.68 -7.27 -4.44
N THR A 37 7.74 -8.54 -4.84
CA THR A 37 6.65 -9.17 -5.60
C THR A 37 5.37 -9.22 -4.78
N ALA A 38 5.45 -9.58 -3.50
CA ALA A 38 4.30 -9.59 -2.61
C ALA A 38 3.70 -8.20 -2.35
N VAL A 39 4.53 -7.16 -2.27
CA VAL A 39 4.06 -5.76 -2.16
C VAL A 39 3.33 -5.35 -3.43
N PHE A 40 3.88 -5.69 -4.60
CA PHE A 40 3.24 -5.38 -5.88
C PHE A 40 1.87 -6.05 -6.00
N ASP A 41 1.79 -7.35 -5.72
CA ASP A 41 0.52 -8.10 -5.71
C ASP A 41 -0.49 -7.49 -4.71
N ALA A 42 -0.01 -7.12 -3.52
CA ALA A 42 -0.87 -6.47 -2.53
C ALA A 42 -1.38 -5.09 -3.00
N VAL A 43 -0.53 -4.27 -3.64
CA VAL A 43 -0.91 -2.96 -4.16
C VAL A 43 -1.92 -3.11 -5.29
N GLU A 44 -1.67 -3.98 -6.27
CA GLU A 44 -2.63 -4.25 -7.35
C GLU A 44 -3.98 -4.70 -6.80
N ARG A 45 -3.99 -5.59 -5.81
CA ARG A 45 -5.21 -6.06 -5.18
C ARG A 45 -5.95 -4.96 -4.43
N LEU A 46 -5.21 -4.05 -3.76
CA LEU A 46 -5.80 -2.87 -3.11
C LEU A 46 -6.39 -1.90 -4.14
N VAL A 47 -5.77 -1.74 -5.30
CA VAL A 47 -6.31 -0.94 -6.40
C VAL A 47 -7.60 -1.57 -6.95
N GLN A 48 -7.59 -2.89 -7.18
CA GLN A 48 -8.79 -3.63 -7.64
C GLN A 48 -9.95 -3.54 -6.64
N ASP A 49 -9.69 -3.55 -5.34
CA ASP A 49 -10.71 -3.40 -4.30
C ASP A 49 -11.21 -1.94 -4.15
N GLY A 50 -10.52 -0.99 -4.79
CA GLY A 50 -10.78 0.45 -4.68
C GLY A 50 -10.33 1.05 -3.35
N LEU A 51 -9.34 0.44 -2.70
CA LEU A 51 -8.67 0.93 -1.50
C LEU A 51 -7.52 1.89 -1.86
N LEU A 52 -6.81 1.61 -2.95
CA LEU A 52 -5.81 2.49 -3.54
C LEU A 52 -6.28 3.01 -4.90
N ASN A 53 -5.80 4.19 -5.27
CA ASN A 53 -6.00 4.77 -6.59
C ASN A 53 -4.64 4.93 -7.28
N GLU A 54 -4.48 4.36 -8.47
CA GLU A 54 -3.29 4.62 -9.27
C GLU A 54 -3.37 6.05 -9.84
N GLU A 55 -2.34 6.87 -9.58
CA GLU A 55 -2.23 8.20 -10.18
C GLU A 55 -1.24 8.26 -11.35
N GLY A 56 -0.66 7.10 -11.70
CA GLY A 56 0.31 6.93 -12.78
C GLY A 56 1.77 7.11 -12.33
N ASN A 57 2.70 6.54 -13.10
CA ASN A 57 4.15 6.56 -12.84
C ASN A 57 4.53 5.99 -11.46
N ASP A 58 4.01 4.80 -11.14
CA ASP A 58 4.26 4.11 -9.86
C ASP A 58 3.73 4.83 -8.61
N PHE A 59 2.93 5.88 -8.77
CA PHE A 59 2.29 6.56 -7.64
C PHE A 59 0.93 5.98 -7.31
N TYR A 60 0.71 5.71 -6.03
CA TYR A 60 -0.54 5.23 -5.48
C TYR A 60 -1.02 6.17 -4.39
N SER A 61 -2.32 6.47 -4.42
CA SER A 61 -2.96 7.32 -3.43
C SER A 61 -3.98 6.51 -2.64
N LEU A 62 -3.97 6.68 -1.32
CA LEU A 62 -4.99 6.12 -0.43
C LEU A 62 -6.35 6.76 -0.74
N THR A 63 -7.36 5.91 -0.90
CA THR A 63 -8.75 6.37 -0.98
C THR A 63 -9.34 6.45 0.42
N GLU A 64 -10.51 7.09 0.56
CA GLU A 64 -11.27 7.09 1.82
C GLU A 64 -11.55 5.68 2.36
N LYS A 65 -11.76 4.70 1.46
CA LYS A 65 -11.91 3.29 1.84
C LYS A 65 -10.60 2.71 2.37
N GLY A 66 -9.49 2.97 1.68
CA GLY A 66 -8.16 2.55 2.08
C GLY A 66 -7.79 3.10 3.45
N THR A 67 -8.07 4.38 3.70
CA THR A 67 -7.82 5.03 4.99
C THR A 67 -8.61 4.37 6.11
N LYS A 68 -9.91 4.10 5.88
CA LYS A 68 -10.71 3.34 6.86
C LYS A 68 -10.15 1.94 7.10
N ALA A 69 -9.71 1.23 6.06
CA ALA A 69 -9.11 -0.10 6.21
C ALA A 69 -7.75 -0.06 6.94
N ALA A 70 -6.97 1.02 6.76
CA ALA A 70 -5.70 1.23 7.44
C ALA A 70 -5.89 1.55 8.92
N THR A 71 -6.91 2.34 9.28
CA THR A 71 -7.20 2.72 10.67
C THR A 71 -8.03 1.68 11.43
N SER A 72 -8.90 0.92 10.77
CA SER A 72 -9.82 -0.04 11.43
C SER A 72 -9.17 -1.38 11.84
N ASN A 73 -7.84 -1.44 11.93
CA ASN A 73 -7.11 -2.67 12.24
C ASN A 73 -6.35 -2.56 13.59
N GLU A 74 -7.01 -1.99 14.61
CA GLU A 74 -6.69 -2.17 16.05
C GLU A 74 -7.45 -3.37 16.64
#